data_AF-A0A399NTA0-F1
#
_entry.id   AF-A0A399NTA0-F1
#
_cell.length_a   1.000
_cell.length_b   1.000
_cell.length_c   1.000
_cell.angle_alpha   90.00
_cell.angle_beta   90.00
_cell.angle_gamma   90.00
#
_symmetry.space_group_name_H-M   'P 1'
#
loop_
_entity.id
_entity.type
_entity.pdbx_description
1 polymer ?
#
loop_
_entity_poly.entity_id
_entity_poly.type
_entity_poly.pdbx_seq_one_letter_code
_entity_poly.pdbx_strand_id
1 'polypeptide(L)'
;LARRMNGVLGPRSDAVVLACAPAPDGFDARFSATWRAYRYRISDTSGPRDPLQRHRTVEVPVALDAAVLQQAADALLGLHDFAAYCKPREGASTIRTLQDLTWARAADGALE
;
A
#
# COMPACT_ATOMS: atom_id res chain seq x y z
N LEU A 1 -0.12 -27.30 4.97
CA LEU A 1 0.96 -26.64 5.74
C LEU A 1 0.48 -25.37 6.43
N ALA A 2 -0.09 -24.40 5.69
CA ALA A 2 -0.61 -23.13 6.24
C ALA A 2 -1.46 -23.27 7.52
N ARG A 3 -2.46 -24.17 7.54
CA ARG A 3 -3.27 -24.44 8.76
C ARG A 3 -2.44 -24.79 10.00
N ARG A 4 -1.39 -25.59 9.84
CA ARG A 4 -0.52 -25.99 10.97
C ARG A 4 0.31 -24.81 11.45
N MET A 5 0.81 -23.98 10.53
CA MET A 5 1.53 -22.74 10.87
C MET A 5 0.63 -21.78 11.65
N ASN A 6 -0.63 -21.60 11.23
CA ASN A 6 -1.59 -20.80 11.98
C ASN A 6 -1.89 -21.38 13.37
N GLY A 7 -1.84 -22.70 13.53
CA GLY A 7 -1.91 -23.35 14.85
C GLY A 7 -0.73 -22.98 15.76
N VAL A 8 0.48 -22.83 15.21
CA VAL A 8 1.68 -22.40 15.95
C VAL A 8 1.63 -20.91 16.29
N LEU A 9 1.15 -20.07 15.36
CA LEU A 9 0.95 -18.64 15.61
C LEU A 9 -0.04 -18.36 16.75
N GLY A 10 -0.99 -19.28 16.95
CA GLY A 10 -1.96 -19.24 18.04
C GLY A 10 -3.23 -18.46 17.67
N PRO A 11 -4.33 -18.67 18.41
CA PRO A 11 -5.66 -18.19 18.05
C PRO A 11 -5.86 -16.67 18.22
N ARG A 12 -4.90 -15.97 18.84
CA ARG A 12 -4.93 -14.52 19.09
C ARG A 12 -3.76 -13.80 18.41
N SER A 13 -3.17 -14.40 17.39
CA SER A 13 -2.08 -13.76 16.63
C SER A 13 -2.61 -12.61 15.77
N ASP A 14 -1.83 -11.54 15.66
CA ASP A 14 -2.07 -10.45 14.70
C ASP A 14 -1.63 -10.83 13.27
N ALA A 15 -1.04 -12.02 13.08
CA ALA A 15 -0.59 -12.53 11.80
C ALA A 15 -1.28 -13.86 11.44
N VAL A 16 -1.56 -14.05 10.15
CA VAL A 16 -2.13 -15.28 9.60
C VAL A 16 -1.45 -15.65 8.29
N VAL A 17 -1.13 -16.93 8.12
CA VAL A 17 -0.68 -17.49 6.84
C VAL A 17 -1.91 -17.78 5.98
N LEU A 18 -2.05 -17.03 4.90
CA LEU A 18 -3.16 -17.16 3.95
C LEU A 18 -3.00 -18.37 3.02
N ALA A 19 -1.78 -18.58 2.52
CA ALA A 19 -1.47 -19.65 1.57
C ALA A 19 -0.02 -20.12 1.74
N CYS A 20 0.27 -21.31 1.25
CA CYS A 20 1.62 -21.88 1.24
C CYS A 20 1.73 -22.89 0.10
N ALA A 21 2.81 -22.79 -0.68
CA ALA A 21 3.15 -23.69 -1.76
C ALA A 21 4.68 -23.92 -1.79
N PRO A 22 5.16 -25.03 -2.35
CA PRO A 22 6.58 -25.21 -2.65
C PRO A 22 7.06 -24.09 -3.58
N ALA A 23 8.23 -23.51 -3.27
CA ALA A 23 8.87 -22.53 -4.14
C ALA A 23 9.74 -23.26 -5.19
N PRO A 24 9.81 -22.76 -6.44
CA PRO A 24 10.79 -23.25 -7.41
C PRO A 24 12.22 -23.07 -6.92
N ASP A 25 13.14 -23.87 -7.47
CA ASP A 25 14.58 -23.75 -7.17
C ASP A 25 15.08 -22.34 -7.53
N GLY A 26 15.84 -21.73 -6.61
CA GLY A 26 16.40 -20.39 -6.77
C GLY A 26 15.41 -19.23 -6.55
N PHE A 27 14.16 -19.49 -6.15
CA PHE A 27 13.22 -18.43 -5.81
C PHE A 27 13.66 -17.63 -4.57
N ASP A 28 13.56 -16.30 -4.66
CA ASP A 28 13.73 -15.38 -3.53
C ASP A 28 12.56 -14.39 -3.50
N ALA A 29 11.81 -14.35 -2.39
CA ALA A 29 10.62 -13.51 -2.27
C ALA A 29 10.87 -12.01 -2.45
N ARG A 30 12.11 -11.54 -2.20
CA ARG A 30 12.49 -10.13 -2.36
C ARG A 30 12.94 -9.84 -3.79
N PHE A 31 13.83 -10.66 -4.34
CA PHE A 31 14.51 -10.42 -5.61
C PHE A 31 13.78 -11.00 -6.82
N SER A 32 12.97 -12.05 -6.65
CA SER A 32 12.11 -12.59 -7.72
C SER A 32 10.84 -11.76 -7.92
N ALA A 33 10.47 -10.89 -6.97
CA ALA A 33 9.30 -10.01 -7.10
C ALA A 33 9.57 -8.90 -8.12
N THR A 34 8.68 -8.75 -9.11
CA THR A 34 8.78 -7.74 -10.19
C THR A 34 8.17 -6.40 -9.83
N TRP A 35 7.23 -6.36 -8.88
CA TRP A 35 6.59 -5.14 -8.40
C TRP A 35 6.04 -5.34 -6.98
N ARG A 36 5.67 -4.22 -6.34
CA ARG A 36 4.95 -4.16 -5.07
C ARG A 36 3.88 -3.09 -5.22
N ALA A 37 2.70 -3.35 -4.66
CA ALA A 37 1.60 -2.39 -4.63
C ALA A 37 1.29 -1.99 -3.19
N TYR A 38 0.83 -0.76 -3.02
CA TYR A 38 0.45 -0.18 -1.75
C TYR A 38 -0.91 0.48 -1.93
N ARG A 39 -1.70 0.49 -0.85
CA ARG A 39 -2.94 1.25 -0.76
C ARG A 39 -2.86 2.14 0.46
N TYR A 40 -3.11 3.42 0.25
CA TYR A 40 -3.30 4.39 1.33
C TYR A 40 -4.77 4.73 1.43
N ARG A 41 -5.24 5.00 2.64
CA ARG A 41 -6.62 5.41 2.87
C ARG A 41 -6.64 6.75 3.59
N ILE A 42 -7.42 7.68 3.08
CA ILE A 42 -7.58 9.03 3.64
C ILE A 42 -9.07 9.32 3.87
N SER A 43 -9.43 9.67 5.10
CA SER A 43 -10.73 10.22 5.46
C SER A 43 -10.61 11.72 5.53
N ASP A 44 -11.38 12.41 4.69
CA ASP A 44 -11.41 13.86 4.58
C ASP A 44 -12.70 14.40 5.25
N THR A 45 -12.97 15.70 5.17
CA THR A 45 -14.17 16.30 5.80
C THR A 45 -15.47 16.10 5.00
N SER A 46 -15.42 15.40 3.86
CA SER A 46 -16.58 15.21 2.97
C SER A 46 -17.44 13.98 3.31
N GLY A 47 -17.08 13.23 4.36
CA GLY A 47 -17.81 12.04 4.81
C GLY A 47 -17.81 11.90 6.34
N PRO A 48 -18.67 11.03 6.89
CA PRO A 48 -18.65 10.74 8.32
C PRO A 48 -17.37 9.99 8.70
N ARG A 49 -16.81 10.32 9.86
CA ARG A 49 -15.68 9.59 10.44
C ARG A 49 -16.12 8.17 10.84
N ASP A 50 -15.36 7.15 10.42
CA ASP A 50 -15.53 5.77 10.90
C ASP A 50 -14.53 5.43 12.03
N PRO A 51 -14.97 5.32 13.29
CA PRO A 51 -14.09 4.98 14.42
C PRO A 51 -13.41 3.60 14.30
N LEU A 52 -13.95 2.68 13.50
CA LEU A 52 -13.38 1.36 13.28
C LEU A 52 -12.12 1.43 12.40
N GLN A 53 -12.00 2.45 11.56
CA GLN A 53 -10.88 2.64 10.63
C GLN A 53 -9.76 3.53 11.17
N ARG A 54 -9.85 4.02 12.42
CA ARG A 54 -8.90 4.97 13.03
C ARG A 54 -7.42 4.56 13.00
N HIS A 55 -7.13 3.26 12.85
CA HIS A 55 -5.77 2.70 12.79
C HIS A 55 -5.32 2.34 11.36
N ARG A 56 -6.20 2.50 10.37
CA ARG A 56 -6.00 2.08 8.97
C ARG A 56 -6.22 3.20 7.96
N THR A 57 -6.82 4.30 8.37
CA THR A 57 -7.17 5.44 7.52
C THR A 57 -6.65 6.71 8.18
N VAL A 58 -5.94 7.55 7.42
CA VAL A 58 -5.44 8.83 7.88
C VAL A 58 -6.56 9.87 7.83
N GLU A 59 -6.76 10.63 8.89
CA GLU A 59 -7.77 11.69 8.93
C GLU A 59 -7.13 13.03 8.57
N VAL A 60 -7.76 13.78 7.65
CA VAL A 60 -7.33 15.11 7.24
C VAL A 60 -8.47 16.13 7.44
N PRO A 61 -8.20 17.32 8.00
CA PRO A 61 -9.24 18.30 8.36
C PRO A 61 -9.63 19.21 7.18
N VAL A 62 -9.61 18.69 5.95
CA VAL A 62 -9.97 19.40 4.72
C VAL A 62 -10.75 18.46 3.79
N ALA A 63 -11.53 19.01 2.86
CA ALA A 63 -12.14 18.23 1.79
C ALA A 63 -11.14 18.05 0.64
N LEU A 64 -11.09 16.86 0.07
CA LEU A 64 -10.18 16.53 -1.03
C LEU A 64 -10.96 16.14 -2.29
N ASP A 65 -10.51 16.65 -3.43
CA ASP A 65 -11.07 16.30 -4.74
C ASP A 65 -10.24 15.18 -5.38
N ALA A 66 -10.86 14.02 -5.57
CA ALA A 66 -10.22 12.85 -6.19
C ALA A 66 -9.69 13.14 -7.60
N ALA A 67 -10.36 13.98 -8.38
CA ALA A 67 -9.92 14.32 -9.74
C ALA A 67 -8.65 15.17 -9.70
N VAL A 68 -8.54 16.10 -8.75
CA VAL A 68 -7.33 16.91 -8.55
C VAL A 68 -6.17 16.03 -8.07
N LEU A 69 -6.42 15.10 -7.15
CA LEU A 69 -5.43 14.13 -6.71
C LEU A 69 -4.96 13.23 -7.85
N GLN A 70 -5.89 12.78 -8.71
CA GLN A 70 -5.55 11.97 -9.88
C GLN A 70 -4.68 12.73 -10.88
N GLN A 71 -5.02 13.99 -11.19
CA GLN A 71 -4.20 14.80 -12.10
C GLN A 71 -2.75 14.95 -11.59
N ALA A 72 -2.56 15.11 -10.28
CA ALA A 72 -1.23 15.14 -9.69
C ALA A 72 -0.53 13.76 -9.73
N ALA A 73 -1.28 12.68 -9.51
CA ALA A 73 -0.78 11.31 -9.58
C ALA A 73 -0.30 10.93 -10.99
N ASP A 74 -1.03 11.33 -12.03
CA ASP A 74 -0.71 11.03 -13.43
C ASP A 74 0.68 11.54 -13.82
N ALA A 75 1.09 12.69 -13.28
CA ALA A 75 2.42 13.26 -13.51
C ALA A 75 3.57 12.45 -12.91
N LEU A 76 3.29 11.55 -11.96
CA LEU A 76 4.28 10.70 -11.30
C LEU A 76 4.47 9.35 -11.99
N LEU A 77 3.60 8.98 -12.94
CA LEU A 77 3.70 7.70 -13.65
C LEU A 77 4.94 7.65 -14.54
N GLY A 78 5.53 6.46 -14.67
CA GLY A 78 6.73 6.22 -15.48
C GLY A 78 8.04 6.26 -14.69
N LEU A 79 9.15 6.42 -15.41
CA LEU A 79 10.51 6.37 -14.87
C LEU A 79 10.94 7.76 -14.38
N HIS A 80 11.14 7.89 -13.07
CA HIS A 80 11.56 9.16 -12.45
C HIS A 80 12.61 8.93 -11.37
N ASP A 81 13.33 10.00 -11.03
CA ASP A 81 14.09 10.07 -9.79
C ASP A 81 13.15 10.51 -8.64
N PHE A 82 12.84 9.58 -7.74
CA PHE A 82 11.96 9.84 -6.60
C PHE A 82 12.72 10.32 -5.35
N ALA A 83 13.91 10.93 -5.49
CA ALA A 83 14.71 11.43 -4.37
C ALA A 83 13.92 12.35 -3.42
N ALA A 84 13.02 13.19 -3.94
CA ALA A 84 12.17 14.08 -3.14
C ALA A 84 11.18 13.34 -2.20
N TYR A 85 10.90 12.07 -2.47
CA TYR A 85 9.96 11.22 -1.73
C TYR A 85 10.66 10.16 -0.88
N CYS A 86 11.99 10.08 -0.94
CA CYS A 86 12.77 9.01 -0.34
C CYS A 86 13.64 9.53 0.81
N LYS A 87 13.86 8.67 1.82
CA LYS A 87 14.98 8.85 2.74
C LYS A 87 16.23 8.21 2.10
N PRO A 88 17.33 8.96 1.89
CA PRO A 88 18.53 8.42 1.27
C PRO A 88 19.07 7.22 2.06
N ARG A 89 19.51 6.20 1.34
CA ARG A 89 20.15 5.02 1.90
C ARG A 89 21.35 4.64 1.05
N GLU A 90 22.47 4.40 1.69
CA GLU A 90 23.69 3.95 1.03
C GLU A 90 23.46 2.66 0.23
N GLY A 91 23.96 2.62 -1.00
CA GLY A 91 23.84 1.48 -1.91
C GLY A 91 22.48 1.29 -2.58
N ALA A 92 21.53 2.22 -2.41
CA ALA A 92 20.22 2.17 -3.07
C ALA A 92 20.02 3.32 -4.06
N SER A 93 19.51 3.03 -5.25
CA SER A 93 19.06 4.07 -6.19
C SER A 93 17.68 4.61 -5.79
N THR A 94 17.41 5.88 -6.07
CA THR A 94 16.08 6.54 -5.96
C THR A 94 15.29 6.52 -7.28
N ILE A 95 15.90 6.05 -8.36
CA ILE A 95 15.25 5.94 -9.68
C ILE A 95 14.30 4.75 -9.68
N ARG A 96 13.02 4.97 -9.98
CA ARG A 96 11.98 3.92 -10.02
C ARG A 96 11.02 4.16 -11.18
N THR A 97 10.38 3.08 -11.62
CA THR A 97 9.23 3.14 -12.52
C THR A 97 7.95 2.96 -11.72
N LEU A 98 7.14 4.01 -11.59
CA LEU A 98 5.80 3.90 -11.04
C LEU A 98 4.86 3.41 -12.15
N GLN A 99 4.33 2.21 -11.98
CA GLN A 99 3.52 1.54 -13.01
C GLN A 99 2.05 1.95 -12.96
N ASP A 100 1.54 2.19 -11.75
CA ASP A 100 0.13 2.51 -11.52
C ASP A 100 -0.01 3.36 -10.25
N LEU A 101 -0.92 4.33 -10.29
CA LEU A 101 -1.28 5.19 -9.17
C LEU A 101 -2.65 5.82 -9.45
N THR A 102 -3.66 5.36 -8.72
CA THR A 102 -5.03 5.81 -8.88
C THR A 102 -5.61 6.33 -7.57
N TRP A 103 -6.53 7.28 -7.68
CA TRP A 103 -7.37 7.75 -6.59
C TRP A 103 -8.84 7.45 -6.91
N ALA A 104 -9.52 6.81 -5.96
CA ALA A 104 -10.95 6.60 -6.01
C ALA A 104 -11.58 6.85 -4.63
N ARG A 105 -12.88 7.15 -4.62
CA ARG A 105 -13.64 7.20 -3.37
C ARG A 105 -14.26 5.84 -3.10
N ALA A 106 -13.86 5.23 -1.99
CA ALA A 106 -14.41 3.97 -1.53
C ALA A 106 -15.86 4.11 -1.04
N ALA A 107 -16.55 2.99 -0.89
CA ALA A 107 -17.95 2.95 -0.47
C ALA A 107 -18.19 3.56 0.93
N ASP A 108 -17.18 3.56 1.79
CA ASP A 108 -17.21 4.17 3.12
C ASP A 108 -16.78 5.65 3.12
N GLY A 109 -16.54 6.24 1.95
CA GLY A 109 -16.21 7.65 1.80
C GLY A 109 -14.71 7.98 1.94
N ALA A 110 -13.85 7.02 2.29
CA ALA A 110 -12.41 7.25 2.24
C ALA A 110 -11.91 7.36 0.79
N LEU A 111 -10.88 8.17 0.57
CA LEU A 111 -10.09 8.15 -0.65
C LEU A 111 -9.03 7.06 -0.56
N GLU A 112 -8.87 6.26 -1.62
CA GLU A 112 -7.89 5.17 -1.70
C GLU A 112 -7.38 4.86 -3.11
#